data_AF-A0A2W5MK45-F1
#
_entry.id   AF-A0A2W5MK45-F1
#
_cell.length_a   1.000
_cell.length_b   1.000
_cell.length_c   1.000
_cell.angle_alpha   90.00
_cell.angle_beta   90.00
_cell.angle_gamma   90.00
#
_symmetry.space_group_name_H-M   'P 1'
#
loop_
_entity.id
_entity.type
_entity.pdbx_description
1 polymer ?
#
loop_
_entity_poly.entity_id
_entity_poly.type
_entity_poly.pdbx_seq_one_letter_code
_entity_poly.pdbx_strand_id
1 'polypeptide(L)'
;DFRTPMQDNLLWVYEGQTAFWDLVLAARSGMQSKEMVLAEWATHAGFYSIQPGRAWRSVEDTTLDPIIAARKARAFPSATRTEDYYNEGSLMWLEADMLIRRATNHAKSLDDFARAFFGGREGDWGQSTYDFDDVVAALNAVHPYDWAKFLHDRMQTSGRPAPTAGIEAAGYRLVWRTAPNAFDRDRMNHSKNSDLTHSLGLVIDKDGVAGSIVWDGPAFRADIVNGTRILAVDGVSYSRERIEAAIRAAADGRTPVRLLVERGGRYRTVEIAYHSGLRWPHLEKAGEGPDWFDRLFTAKRPI
;
A
#
# COMPACT_ATOMS: atom_id res chain seq x y z
N ASP A 1 31.03 -0.67 9.37
CA ASP A 1 32.03 0.00 8.52
C ASP A 1 31.27 0.81 7.47
N PHE A 2 31.51 2.13 7.36
CA PHE A 2 30.83 3.01 6.40
C PHE A 2 31.60 3.16 5.08
N ARG A 3 32.70 2.42 4.89
CA ARG A 3 33.51 2.43 3.67
C ARG A 3 33.08 1.38 2.65
N THR A 4 32.19 0.46 3.05
CA THR A 4 31.55 -0.53 2.18
C THR A 4 30.09 -0.14 1.95
N PRO A 5 29.55 -0.30 0.72
CA PRO A 5 28.12 -0.09 0.48
C PRO A 5 27.28 -0.94 1.45
N MET A 6 26.25 -0.33 2.02
CA MET A 6 25.30 -1.04 2.90
C MET A 6 24.49 -2.07 2.09
N GLN A 7 24.20 -3.20 2.71
CA GLN A 7 23.34 -4.23 2.15
C GLN A 7 21.96 -4.11 2.78
N ASP A 8 21.01 -3.60 2.01
CA ASP A 8 19.69 -3.21 2.51
C ASP A 8 18.63 -4.32 2.31
N ASN A 9 19.07 -5.54 1.93
CA ASN A 9 18.20 -6.64 1.49
C ASN A 9 17.13 -7.07 2.53
N LEU A 10 17.27 -6.70 3.81
CA LEU A 10 16.29 -6.98 4.86
C LEU A 10 15.48 -5.77 5.32
N LEU A 11 15.47 -4.64 4.60
CA LEU A 11 14.62 -3.50 5.00
C LEU A 11 13.13 -3.86 5.06
N TRP A 12 12.64 -4.87 4.33
CA TRP A 12 11.27 -5.35 4.50
C TRP A 12 11.04 -6.07 5.85
N VAL A 13 12.09 -6.49 6.57
CA VAL A 13 12.02 -6.88 7.98
C VAL A 13 12.04 -5.62 8.86
N TYR A 14 13.08 -4.78 8.74
CA TYR A 14 13.25 -3.60 9.62
C TYR A 14 12.10 -2.60 9.49
N GLU A 15 11.82 -2.17 8.27
CA GLU A 15 10.84 -1.14 7.94
C GLU A 15 9.47 -1.74 7.67
N GLY A 16 9.41 -2.92 7.03
CA GLY A 16 8.15 -3.61 6.79
C GLY A 16 7.49 -4.12 8.08
N GLN A 17 8.25 -4.63 9.07
CA GLN A 17 7.65 -4.93 10.38
C GLN A 17 7.30 -3.66 11.15
N THR A 18 8.13 -2.62 11.09
CA THR A 18 7.78 -1.35 11.72
C THR A 18 6.45 -0.84 11.17
N ALA A 19 6.26 -0.80 9.85
CA ALA A 19 5.01 -0.41 9.21
C ALA A 19 3.82 -1.33 9.55
N PHE A 20 4.04 -2.61 9.84
CA PHE A 20 3.01 -3.49 10.39
C PHE A 20 2.66 -3.12 11.84
N TRP A 21 3.68 -2.96 12.68
CA TRP A 21 3.51 -2.67 14.09
C TRP A 21 2.96 -1.27 14.34
N ASP A 22 3.27 -0.28 13.51
CA ASP A 22 2.71 1.08 13.60
C ASP A 22 1.19 1.03 13.61
N LEU A 23 0.61 0.31 12.65
CA LEU A 23 -0.83 0.15 12.52
C LEU A 23 -1.44 -0.70 13.64
N VAL A 24 -0.80 -1.82 13.97
CA VAL A 24 -1.29 -2.71 15.04
C VAL A 24 -1.24 -2.02 16.41
N LEU A 25 -0.16 -1.32 16.72
CA LEU A 25 0.02 -0.62 18.00
C LEU A 25 -0.84 0.64 18.07
N ALA A 26 -1.03 1.37 16.97
CA ALA A 26 -1.95 2.50 16.92
C ALA A 26 -3.40 2.06 17.23
N ALA A 27 -3.85 0.92 16.70
CA ALA A 27 -5.14 0.35 17.04
C ALA A 27 -5.19 -0.14 18.50
N ARG A 28 -4.18 -0.90 18.96
CA ARG A 28 -4.12 -1.47 20.32
C ARG A 28 -4.09 -0.41 21.42
N SER A 29 -3.43 0.71 21.18
CA SER A 29 -3.37 1.84 22.12
C SER A 29 -4.65 2.68 22.12
N GLY A 30 -5.54 2.50 21.14
CA GLY A 30 -6.70 3.35 20.92
C GLY A 30 -6.38 4.71 20.31
N MET A 31 -5.13 4.95 19.90
CA MET A 31 -4.73 6.17 19.20
C MET A 31 -5.40 6.29 17.83
N GLN A 32 -5.60 5.17 17.14
CA GLN A 32 -6.36 5.07 15.90
C GLN A 32 -7.52 4.09 16.05
N SER A 33 -8.64 4.37 15.39
CA SER A 33 -9.77 3.44 15.36
C SER A 33 -9.45 2.24 14.46
N LYS A 34 -10.10 1.10 14.72
CA LYS A 34 -10.04 -0.07 13.83
C LYS A 34 -10.44 0.30 12.39
N GLU A 35 -11.46 1.13 12.23
CA GLU A 35 -11.90 1.60 10.90
C GLU A 35 -10.77 2.34 10.16
N MET A 36 -10.04 3.22 10.85
CA MET A 36 -8.92 3.96 10.25
C MET A 36 -7.80 3.02 9.80
N VAL A 37 -7.40 2.08 10.66
CA VAL A 37 -6.33 1.14 10.33
C VAL A 37 -6.71 0.22 9.16
N LEU A 38 -7.95 -0.28 9.14
CA LEU A 38 -8.44 -1.08 8.01
C LEU A 38 -8.53 -0.26 6.72
N ALA A 39 -8.88 1.03 6.81
CA ALA A 39 -8.91 1.94 5.66
C ALA A 39 -7.51 2.21 5.09
N GLU A 40 -6.49 2.33 5.95
CA GLU A 40 -5.09 2.46 5.51
C GLU A 40 -4.58 1.19 4.83
N TRP A 41 -4.80 0.01 5.42
CA TRP A 41 -4.49 -1.25 4.74
C TRP A 41 -5.29 -1.46 3.45
N ALA A 42 -6.54 -0.99 3.37
CA ALA A 42 -7.30 -0.99 2.11
C ALA A 42 -6.56 -0.17 1.04
N THR A 43 -6.07 1.00 1.41
CA THR A 43 -5.35 1.93 0.53
C THR A 43 -4.07 1.28 0.00
N HIS A 44 -3.28 0.65 0.88
CA HIS A 44 -2.07 -0.08 0.48
C HIS A 44 -2.38 -1.27 -0.43
N ALA A 45 -3.30 -2.15 -0.03
CA ALA A 45 -3.68 -3.32 -0.82
C ALA A 45 -4.30 -2.91 -2.18
N GLY A 46 -5.10 -1.85 -2.19
CA GLY A 46 -5.66 -1.23 -3.38
C GLY A 46 -4.56 -0.80 -4.35
N PHE A 47 -3.59 -0.03 -3.88
CA PHE A 47 -2.47 0.43 -4.71
C PHE A 47 -1.69 -0.73 -5.34
N TYR A 48 -1.31 -1.74 -4.56
CA TYR A 48 -0.56 -2.89 -5.05
C TYR A 48 -1.37 -3.80 -5.99
N SER A 49 -2.70 -3.66 -6.04
CA SER A 49 -3.53 -4.35 -7.04
C SER A 49 -3.42 -3.77 -8.45
N ILE A 50 -2.93 -2.54 -8.60
CA ILE A 50 -2.82 -1.85 -9.89
C ILE A 50 -1.41 -1.39 -10.25
N GLN A 51 -0.44 -1.48 -9.33
CA GLN A 51 0.91 -0.97 -9.54
C GLN A 51 1.68 -1.82 -10.58
N PRO A 52 1.99 -1.28 -11.78
CA PRO A 52 2.61 -2.07 -12.84
C PRO A 52 4.03 -2.58 -12.51
N GLY A 53 4.78 -1.82 -11.70
CA GLY A 53 6.16 -2.18 -11.33
C GLY A 53 6.27 -3.54 -10.63
N ARG A 54 5.21 -4.02 -9.98
CA ARG A 54 5.17 -5.34 -9.35
C ARG A 54 5.39 -6.47 -10.35
N ALA A 55 5.11 -6.27 -11.64
CA ALA A 55 5.28 -7.28 -12.68
C ALA A 55 6.76 -7.69 -12.88
N TRP A 56 7.71 -6.79 -12.64
CA TRP A 56 9.11 -7.00 -12.99
C TRP A 56 10.10 -6.75 -11.84
N ARG A 57 9.73 -5.93 -10.85
CA ARG A 57 10.58 -5.60 -9.70
C ARG A 57 10.04 -6.21 -8.42
N SER A 58 10.86 -7.04 -7.77
CA SER A 58 10.53 -7.65 -6.48
C SER A 58 10.47 -6.59 -5.36
N VAL A 59 9.89 -6.94 -4.21
CA VAL A 59 9.85 -6.03 -3.06
C VAL A 59 11.25 -5.86 -2.49
N GLU A 60 12.05 -6.92 -2.42
CA GLU A 60 13.42 -6.85 -1.92
C GLU A 60 14.29 -5.93 -2.78
N ASP A 61 14.15 -5.92 -4.11
CA ASP A 61 14.93 -4.99 -4.95
C ASP A 61 14.57 -3.51 -4.69
N THR A 62 13.41 -3.24 -4.10
CA THR A 62 13.05 -1.88 -3.71
C THR A 62 13.87 -1.34 -2.54
N THR A 63 14.52 -2.20 -1.76
CA THR A 63 15.38 -1.76 -0.65
C THR A 63 16.64 -1.04 -1.12
N LEU A 64 17.02 -1.23 -2.39
CA LEU A 64 18.13 -0.52 -3.02
C LEU A 64 17.73 0.88 -3.54
N ASP A 65 16.43 1.23 -3.54
CA ASP A 65 15.97 2.52 -4.08
C ASP A 65 16.55 3.74 -3.33
N PRO A 66 16.68 3.76 -2.00
CA PRO A 66 17.36 4.85 -1.28
C PRO A 66 18.81 5.05 -1.74
N ILE A 67 19.53 3.96 -2.03
CA ILE A 67 20.92 4.00 -2.52
C ILE A 67 20.97 4.54 -3.96
N ILE A 68 20.11 4.04 -4.84
CA ILE A 68 20.14 4.36 -6.27
C ILE A 68 19.58 5.77 -6.54
N ALA A 69 18.51 6.16 -5.84
CA ALA A 69 17.74 7.37 -6.10
C ALA A 69 18.05 8.52 -5.15
N ALA A 70 18.58 8.24 -3.95
CA ALA A 70 18.70 9.20 -2.85
C ALA A 70 17.39 9.97 -2.59
N ARG A 71 16.26 9.25 -2.64
CA ARG A 71 14.88 9.77 -2.49
C ARG A 71 14.52 10.93 -3.45
N LYS A 72 15.24 11.09 -4.55
CA LYS A 72 14.89 12.07 -5.59
C LYS A 72 13.61 11.62 -6.29
N ALA A 73 12.80 12.60 -6.68
CA ALA A 73 11.60 12.34 -7.47
C ALA A 73 11.93 11.53 -8.73
N ARG A 74 11.19 10.43 -8.95
CA ARG A 74 11.31 9.57 -10.12
C ARG A 74 10.20 9.87 -11.11
N ALA A 75 10.49 9.73 -12.39
CA ALA A 75 9.44 9.64 -13.40
C ALA A 75 8.70 8.30 -13.20
N PHE A 76 7.38 8.37 -13.05
CA PHE A 76 6.48 7.21 -12.92
C PHE A 76 6.89 6.19 -11.82
N PRO A 77 6.83 6.57 -10.53
CA PRO A 77 7.07 5.67 -9.41
C PRO A 77 6.22 4.39 -9.43
N SER A 78 5.04 4.44 -10.04
CA SER A 78 4.16 3.27 -10.22
C SER A 78 4.78 2.19 -11.13
N ALA A 79 5.65 2.56 -12.08
CA ALA A 79 6.37 1.63 -12.95
C ALA A 79 7.67 1.14 -12.33
N THR A 80 8.42 2.04 -11.68
CA THR A 80 9.74 1.71 -11.14
C THR A 80 9.70 1.15 -9.74
N ARG A 81 8.59 1.34 -9.02
CA ARG A 81 8.47 1.17 -7.57
C ARG A 81 9.41 2.13 -6.81
N THR A 82 9.10 2.39 -5.55
CA THR A 82 9.90 3.23 -4.65
C THR A 82 10.18 2.45 -3.37
N GLU A 83 10.04 3.02 -2.18
CA GLU A 83 10.26 2.35 -0.90
C GLU A 83 9.09 1.40 -0.52
N ASP A 84 8.68 0.54 -1.46
CA ASP A 84 7.50 -0.33 -1.31
C ASP A 84 7.70 -1.42 -0.23
N TYR A 85 8.95 -1.68 0.18
CA TYR A 85 9.30 -2.57 1.28
C TYR A 85 8.69 -2.18 2.63
N TYR A 86 8.21 -0.95 2.80
CA TYR A 86 7.37 -0.54 3.94
C TYR A 86 5.98 -1.18 3.85
N ASN A 87 5.16 -0.72 2.91
CA ASN A 87 3.73 -1.02 2.91
C ASN A 87 3.42 -2.41 2.32
N GLU A 88 4.18 -2.89 1.34
CA GLU A 88 4.03 -4.28 0.86
C GLU A 88 4.60 -5.27 1.89
N GLY A 89 5.68 -4.89 2.57
CA GLY A 89 6.22 -5.62 3.72
C GLY A 89 5.19 -5.75 4.85
N SER A 90 4.52 -4.65 5.22
CA SER A 90 3.46 -4.64 6.23
C SER A 90 2.32 -5.63 5.91
N LEU A 91 1.89 -5.69 4.64
CA LEU A 91 0.86 -6.64 4.19
C LEU A 91 1.35 -8.10 4.21
N MET A 92 2.63 -8.35 3.91
CA MET A 92 3.22 -9.68 4.05
C MET A 92 3.31 -10.11 5.52
N TRP A 93 3.71 -9.22 6.42
CA TRP A 93 3.75 -9.52 7.85
C TRP A 93 2.37 -9.77 8.43
N LEU A 94 1.34 -9.05 7.97
CA LEU A 94 -0.05 -9.38 8.29
C LEU A 94 -0.39 -10.82 7.88
N GLU A 95 0.06 -11.28 6.72
CA GLU A 95 -0.15 -12.66 6.31
C GLU A 95 0.61 -13.67 7.16
N ALA A 96 1.88 -13.41 7.48
CA ALA A 96 2.66 -14.25 8.39
C ALA A 96 1.98 -14.38 9.76
N ASP A 97 1.45 -13.28 10.31
CA ASP A 97 0.71 -13.28 11.57
C ASP A 97 -0.57 -14.12 11.48
N MET A 98 -1.35 -13.96 10.41
CA MET A 98 -2.57 -14.76 10.21
C MET A 98 -2.27 -16.25 10.01
N LEU A 99 -1.18 -16.59 9.32
CA LEU A 99 -0.71 -17.96 9.16
C LEU A 99 -0.39 -18.60 10.51
N ILE A 100 0.44 -17.94 11.33
CA ILE A 100 0.80 -18.42 12.68
C ILE A 100 -0.45 -18.57 13.54
N ARG A 101 -1.31 -17.55 13.58
CA ARG A 101 -2.54 -17.58 14.37
C ARG A 101 -3.42 -18.75 13.98
N ARG A 102 -3.70 -18.92 12.68
CA ARG A 102 -4.56 -20.01 12.20
C ARG A 102 -3.97 -21.38 12.52
N ALA A 103 -2.67 -21.58 12.27
CA ALA A 103 -2.04 -22.88 12.46
C ALA A 103 -1.86 -23.27 13.93
N THR A 104 -1.81 -22.29 14.83
CA THR A 104 -1.64 -22.52 16.28
C THR A 104 -2.94 -22.38 17.07
N ASN A 105 -4.10 -22.40 16.40
CA ASN A 105 -5.40 -22.13 17.02
C ASN A 105 -5.38 -20.86 17.90
N HIS A 106 -4.70 -19.84 17.39
CA HIS A 106 -4.49 -18.51 17.97
C HIS A 106 -3.71 -18.47 19.28
N ALA A 107 -2.99 -19.55 19.60
CA ALA A 107 -2.10 -19.59 20.76
C ALA A 107 -0.83 -18.76 20.55
N LYS A 108 -0.34 -18.66 19.31
CA LYS A 108 0.84 -17.86 18.94
C LYS A 108 0.53 -16.85 17.85
N SER A 109 1.43 -15.87 17.69
CA SER A 109 1.33 -14.80 16.70
C SER A 109 2.68 -14.11 16.46
N LEU A 110 2.72 -13.06 15.65
CA LEU A 110 3.91 -12.21 15.54
C LEU A 110 4.25 -11.49 16.85
N ASP A 111 3.35 -11.41 17.83
CA ASP A 111 3.71 -10.95 19.18
C ASP A 111 4.79 -11.85 19.81
N ASP A 112 4.73 -13.16 19.58
CA ASP A 112 5.69 -14.14 20.10
C ASP A 112 6.99 -14.10 19.31
N PHE A 113 6.91 -13.86 18.00
CA PHE A 113 8.08 -13.59 17.17
C PHE A 113 8.79 -12.33 17.69
N ALA A 114 8.07 -11.21 17.83
CA ALA A 114 8.66 -9.95 18.26
C ALA A 114 9.28 -10.04 19.65
N ARG A 115 8.60 -10.71 20.59
CA ARG A 115 9.15 -10.96 21.93
C ARG A 115 10.47 -11.74 21.89
N ALA A 116 10.52 -12.82 21.12
CA ALA A 116 11.69 -13.69 21.06
C ALA A 116 12.85 -13.08 20.25
N PHE A 117 12.53 -12.39 19.16
CA PHE A 117 13.51 -11.91 18.19
C PHE A 117 14.03 -10.51 18.51
N PHE A 118 13.15 -9.61 18.98
CA PHE A 118 13.52 -8.22 19.31
C PHE A 118 13.64 -7.94 20.81
N GLY A 119 13.23 -8.86 21.68
CA GLY A 119 13.23 -8.66 23.13
C GLY A 119 14.62 -8.54 23.78
N GLY A 120 15.68 -8.87 23.04
CA GLY A 120 17.06 -8.82 23.53
C GLY A 120 17.33 -9.81 24.66
N ARG A 121 18.50 -9.66 25.30
CA ARG A 121 18.87 -10.42 26.51
C ARG A 121 19.13 -9.44 27.63
N GLU A 122 18.56 -9.70 28.80
CA GLU A 122 18.76 -8.83 29.96
C GLU A 122 20.26 -8.69 30.29
N GLY A 123 20.73 -7.45 30.44
CA GLY A 123 22.14 -7.13 30.68
C GLY A 123 23.04 -7.13 29.45
N ASP A 124 22.54 -7.48 28.26
CA ASP A 124 23.25 -7.39 26.98
C ASP A 124 22.86 -6.09 26.25
N TRP A 125 23.76 -5.11 26.29
CA TRP A 125 23.61 -3.81 25.62
C TRP A 125 24.32 -3.77 24.25
N GLY A 126 24.79 -4.93 23.78
CA GLY A 126 25.49 -5.05 22.51
C GLY A 126 24.55 -4.93 21.30
N GLN A 127 25.16 -4.77 20.13
CA GLN A 127 24.43 -4.84 18.87
C GLN A 127 24.22 -6.31 18.48
N SER A 128 22.96 -6.70 18.29
CA SER A 128 22.62 -7.98 17.66
C SER A 128 22.23 -7.72 16.20
N THR A 129 23.06 -8.17 15.27
CA THR A 129 22.73 -8.21 13.84
C THR A 129 22.04 -9.52 13.52
N TYR A 130 21.27 -9.55 12.44
CA TYR A 130 20.64 -10.77 11.95
C TYR A 130 20.64 -10.80 10.43
N ASP A 131 20.62 -12.01 9.87
CA ASP A 131 20.44 -12.25 8.46
C ASP A 131 19.08 -12.91 8.15
N PHE A 132 18.90 -13.36 6.90
CA PHE A 132 17.66 -14.00 6.46
C PHE A 132 17.40 -15.32 7.19
N ASP A 133 18.44 -16.12 7.41
CA ASP A 133 18.33 -17.43 8.05
C ASP A 133 17.97 -17.28 9.53
N ASP A 134 18.48 -16.25 10.20
CA ASP A 134 18.07 -15.89 11.56
C ASP A 134 16.57 -15.58 11.66
N VAL A 135 16.02 -14.81 10.70
CA VAL A 135 14.58 -14.50 10.64
C VAL A 135 13.76 -15.77 10.41
N VAL A 136 14.18 -16.63 9.49
CA VAL A 136 13.54 -17.93 9.22
C VAL A 136 13.57 -18.84 10.43
N ALA A 137 14.70 -18.91 11.13
CA ALA A 137 14.86 -19.72 12.34
C ALA A 137 13.95 -19.22 13.47
N ALA A 138 13.88 -17.91 13.66
CA ALA A 138 13.01 -17.29 14.66
C ALA A 138 11.52 -17.53 14.38
N LEU A 139 11.08 -17.42 13.11
CA LEU A 139 9.71 -17.75 12.72
C LEU A 139 9.40 -19.24 12.95
N ASN A 140 10.33 -20.15 12.62
CA ASN A 140 10.17 -21.59 12.87
C ASN A 140 10.06 -21.92 14.37
N ALA A 141 10.80 -21.22 15.23
CA ALA A 141 10.69 -21.38 16.68
C ALA A 141 9.31 -20.97 17.21
N VAL A 142 8.66 -19.99 16.59
CA VAL A 142 7.25 -19.66 16.88
C VAL A 142 6.33 -20.75 16.35
N HIS A 143 6.41 -21.06 15.05
CA HIS A 143 5.59 -22.09 14.42
C HIS A 143 6.35 -22.70 13.23
N PRO A 144 6.58 -24.04 13.22
CA PRO A 144 7.22 -24.69 12.08
C PRO A 144 6.40 -24.56 10.79
N TYR A 145 6.98 -23.94 9.78
CA TYR A 145 6.42 -23.74 8.45
C TYR A 145 7.56 -23.49 7.46
N ASP A 146 7.32 -23.62 6.16
CA ASP A 146 8.33 -23.30 5.14
C ASP A 146 8.47 -21.78 4.95
N TRP A 147 9.01 -21.13 5.99
CA TRP A 147 9.19 -19.68 6.05
C TRP A 147 10.18 -19.17 5.03
N ALA A 148 11.24 -19.94 4.73
CA ALA A 148 12.18 -19.57 3.69
C ALA A 148 11.47 -19.45 2.34
N LYS A 149 10.71 -20.48 1.92
CA LYS A 149 9.93 -20.41 0.69
C LYS A 149 8.91 -19.28 0.72
N PHE A 150 8.19 -19.11 1.84
CA PHE A 150 7.21 -18.04 1.97
C PHE A 150 7.82 -16.66 1.75
N LEU A 151 8.94 -16.36 2.41
CA LEU A 151 9.60 -15.06 2.32
C LEU A 151 10.22 -14.84 0.93
N HIS A 152 10.85 -15.86 0.33
CA HIS A 152 11.35 -15.79 -1.05
C HIS A 152 10.22 -15.52 -2.06
N ASP A 153 9.09 -16.23 -1.94
CA ASP A 153 7.95 -16.07 -2.83
C ASP A 153 7.31 -14.68 -2.72
N ARG A 154 7.34 -14.05 -1.53
CA ARG A 154 6.69 -12.75 -1.31
C ARG A 154 7.60 -11.56 -1.53
N MET A 155 8.85 -11.64 -1.09
CA MET A 155 9.76 -10.51 -1.11
C MET A 155 10.67 -10.51 -2.33
N GLN A 156 11.11 -11.69 -2.78
CA GLN A 156 12.15 -11.80 -3.80
C GLN A 156 11.62 -12.15 -5.20
N THR A 157 10.35 -12.53 -5.31
CA THR A 157 9.72 -12.89 -6.59
C THR A 157 8.79 -11.77 -7.09
N SER A 158 9.02 -11.28 -8.30
CA SER A 158 8.10 -10.33 -8.98
C SER A 158 6.91 -11.05 -9.63
N GLY A 159 5.93 -10.30 -10.13
CA GLY A 159 4.79 -10.82 -10.88
C GLY A 159 3.74 -11.55 -10.02
N ARG A 160 3.86 -11.47 -8.69
CA ARG A 160 2.91 -12.06 -7.74
C ARG A 160 1.57 -11.29 -7.76
N PRO A 161 0.43 -11.96 -7.45
CA PRO A 161 -0.83 -11.26 -7.19
C PRO A 161 -0.68 -10.20 -6.08
N ALA A 162 -1.66 -9.30 -5.98
CA ALA A 162 -1.71 -8.32 -4.90
C ALA A 162 -1.63 -9.02 -3.52
N PRO A 163 -0.93 -8.46 -2.53
CA PRO A 163 -0.72 -9.12 -1.24
C PRO A 163 -1.95 -8.94 -0.33
N THR A 164 -3.06 -9.59 -0.69
CA THR A 164 -4.33 -9.57 0.05
C THR A 164 -4.54 -10.79 0.94
N ALA A 165 -3.70 -11.83 0.83
CA ALA A 165 -3.90 -13.09 1.52
C ALA A 165 -3.95 -12.97 3.06
N GLY A 166 -3.19 -12.05 3.66
CA GLY A 166 -3.31 -11.74 5.09
C GLY A 166 -4.67 -11.13 5.47
N ILE A 167 -5.18 -10.22 4.64
CA ILE A 167 -6.52 -9.61 4.82
C ILE A 167 -7.61 -10.67 4.69
N GLU A 168 -7.47 -11.55 3.70
CA GLU A 168 -8.40 -12.67 3.45
C GLU A 168 -8.40 -13.68 4.60
N ALA A 169 -7.21 -14.06 5.08
CA ALA A 169 -7.07 -14.92 6.24
C ALA A 169 -7.63 -14.29 7.53
N ALA A 170 -7.66 -12.95 7.60
CA ALA A 170 -8.29 -12.22 8.69
C ALA A 170 -9.84 -12.16 8.61
N GLY A 171 -10.44 -12.72 7.55
CA GLY A 171 -11.89 -12.74 7.34
C GLY A 171 -12.45 -11.54 6.57
N TYR A 172 -11.58 -10.79 5.89
CA TYR A 172 -11.94 -9.60 5.13
C TYR A 172 -11.60 -9.75 3.65
N ARG A 173 -12.09 -8.83 2.81
CA ARG A 173 -11.72 -8.75 1.40
C ARG A 173 -11.59 -7.30 0.94
N LEU A 174 -10.70 -7.07 -0.01
CA LEU A 174 -10.59 -5.80 -0.71
C LEU A 174 -11.78 -5.63 -1.67
N VAL A 175 -12.47 -4.49 -1.56
CA VAL A 175 -13.57 -4.11 -2.45
C VAL A 175 -13.43 -2.66 -2.91
N TRP A 176 -14.24 -2.28 -3.89
CA TRP A 176 -14.22 -0.95 -4.49
C TRP A 176 -15.54 -0.23 -4.24
N ARG A 177 -15.49 1.01 -3.76
CA ARG A 177 -16.67 1.84 -3.53
C ARG A 177 -16.52 3.20 -4.21
N THR A 178 -17.65 3.86 -4.45
CA THR A 178 -17.73 5.18 -5.11
C THR A 178 -17.48 6.36 -4.16
N ALA A 179 -17.20 6.08 -2.89
CA ALA A 179 -16.80 7.05 -1.88
C ALA A 179 -15.46 6.63 -1.27
N PRO A 180 -14.58 7.57 -0.89
CA PRO A 180 -13.32 7.25 -0.23
C PRO A 180 -13.54 6.55 1.12
N ASN A 181 -12.58 5.69 1.49
CA ASN A 181 -12.50 5.16 2.86
C ASN A 181 -12.08 6.28 3.84
N ALA A 182 -12.10 6.00 5.15
CA ALA A 182 -11.79 7.01 6.17
C ALA A 182 -10.39 7.63 6.00
N PHE A 183 -9.38 6.79 5.74
CA PHE A 183 -8.00 7.21 5.55
C PHE A 183 -7.82 8.07 4.29
N ASP A 184 -8.29 7.60 3.14
CA ASP A 184 -8.21 8.32 1.87
C ASP A 184 -8.93 9.67 1.93
N ARG A 185 -10.12 9.71 2.55
CA ARG A 185 -10.86 10.96 2.75
C ARG A 185 -10.02 11.97 3.52
N ASP A 186 -9.47 11.56 4.66
CA ASP A 186 -8.75 12.46 5.55
C ASP A 186 -7.40 12.87 4.95
N ARG A 187 -6.70 11.95 4.27
CA ARG A 187 -5.49 12.24 3.49
C ARG A 187 -5.74 13.23 2.36
N MET A 188 -6.82 13.06 1.60
CA MET A 188 -7.20 13.97 0.52
C MET A 188 -7.56 15.36 1.06
N ASN A 189 -8.31 15.43 2.16
CA ASN A 189 -8.64 16.69 2.82
C ASN A 189 -7.39 17.42 3.33
N HIS A 190 -6.46 16.69 3.96
CA HIS A 190 -5.19 17.24 4.44
C HIS A 190 -4.32 17.76 3.29
N SER A 191 -4.15 16.94 2.25
CA SER A 191 -3.31 17.24 1.08
C SER A 191 -3.96 18.22 0.11
N LYS A 192 -5.25 18.49 0.28
CA LYS A 192 -6.10 19.30 -0.61
C LYS A 192 -6.02 18.82 -2.07
N ASN A 193 -6.02 17.50 -2.27
CA ASN A 193 -5.89 16.88 -3.58
C ASN A 193 -7.13 16.05 -3.94
N SER A 194 -7.21 15.64 -5.20
CA SER A 194 -8.17 14.65 -5.70
C SER A 194 -7.41 13.37 -6.04
N ASP A 195 -7.50 12.37 -5.17
CA ASP A 195 -6.93 11.06 -5.46
C ASP A 195 -7.90 10.23 -6.31
N LEU A 196 -7.54 10.04 -7.57
CA LEU A 196 -8.29 9.28 -8.56
C LEU A 196 -7.45 8.10 -9.09
N THR A 197 -6.51 7.62 -8.27
CA THR A 197 -5.54 6.56 -8.63
C THR A 197 -6.22 5.30 -9.15
N HIS A 198 -7.33 4.87 -8.55
CA HIS A 198 -8.09 3.69 -8.98
C HIS A 198 -9.20 3.98 -9.99
N SER A 199 -9.40 5.26 -10.31
CA SER A 199 -10.33 5.69 -11.34
C SER A 199 -9.57 6.03 -12.62
N LEU A 200 -9.10 7.26 -12.76
CA LEU A 200 -8.39 7.71 -13.94
C LEU A 200 -6.89 7.40 -13.91
N GLY A 201 -6.34 6.86 -12.80
CA GLY A 201 -4.91 6.57 -12.71
C GLY A 201 -4.06 7.81 -12.44
N LEU A 202 -4.60 8.81 -11.74
CA LEU A 202 -3.84 10.00 -11.34
C LEU A 202 -4.26 10.58 -9.99
N VAL A 203 -3.39 11.39 -9.42
CA VAL A 203 -3.70 12.32 -8.31
C VAL A 203 -3.57 13.75 -8.83
N ILE A 204 -4.53 14.61 -8.50
CA ILE A 204 -4.55 16.02 -8.92
C ILE A 204 -4.42 16.90 -7.68
N ASP A 205 -3.44 17.81 -7.66
CA ASP A 205 -3.26 18.72 -6.53
C ASP A 205 -4.33 19.84 -6.47
N LYS A 206 -4.20 20.70 -5.45
CA LYS A 206 -5.13 21.82 -5.21
C LYS A 206 -5.18 22.84 -6.35
N ASP A 207 -4.15 22.91 -7.19
CA ASP A 207 -4.02 23.87 -8.30
C ASP A 207 -4.42 23.22 -9.65
N GLY A 208 -5.01 22.02 -9.61
CA GLY A 208 -5.43 21.29 -10.79
C GLY A 208 -4.27 20.64 -11.54
N VAL A 209 -3.10 20.49 -10.93
CA VAL A 209 -1.93 19.89 -11.58
C VAL A 209 -1.88 18.40 -11.28
N ALA A 210 -1.76 17.58 -12.32
CA ALA A 210 -1.59 16.15 -12.20
C ALA A 210 -0.19 15.86 -11.62
N GLY A 211 -0.16 15.21 -10.45
CA GLY A 211 1.05 14.85 -9.71
C GLY A 211 1.43 13.41 -9.98
N SER A 212 0.92 12.49 -9.17
CA SER A 212 1.16 11.04 -9.34
C SER A 212 0.36 10.49 -10.51
N ILE A 213 1.02 9.69 -11.37
CA ILE A 213 0.43 9.04 -12.54
C ILE A 213 0.71 7.55 -12.50
N VAL A 214 -0.33 6.74 -12.69
CA VAL A 214 -0.22 5.29 -12.86
C VAL A 214 0.26 5.01 -14.28
N TRP A 215 1.45 4.41 -14.41
CA TRP A 215 2.02 3.99 -15.68
C TRP A 215 1.06 3.07 -16.43
N ASP A 216 0.91 3.26 -17.74
CA ASP A 216 -0.07 2.57 -18.60
C ASP A 216 -1.54 2.66 -18.12
N GLY A 217 -1.84 3.52 -17.13
CA GLY A 217 -3.18 3.80 -16.65
C GLY A 217 -4.01 4.68 -17.61
N PRO A 218 -5.29 4.92 -17.31
CA PRO A 218 -6.18 5.69 -18.19
C PRO A 218 -5.66 7.10 -18.53
N ALA A 219 -5.19 7.84 -17.53
CA ALA A 219 -4.61 9.18 -17.72
C ALA A 219 -3.31 9.15 -18.52
N PHE A 220 -2.41 8.20 -18.21
CA PHE A 220 -1.16 8.04 -18.93
C PHE A 220 -1.39 7.77 -20.43
N ARG A 221 -2.31 6.87 -20.76
CA ARG A 221 -2.69 6.57 -22.15
C ARG A 221 -3.31 7.76 -22.90
N ALA A 222 -3.81 8.76 -22.16
CA ALA A 222 -4.31 10.02 -22.70
C ALA A 222 -3.22 11.14 -22.74
N ASP A 223 -1.94 10.79 -22.55
CA ASP A 223 -0.80 11.73 -22.45
C ASP A 223 -0.94 12.79 -21.34
N ILE A 224 -1.65 12.42 -20.26
CA ILE A 224 -1.59 13.13 -18.99
C ILE A 224 -0.45 12.53 -18.17
N VAL A 225 0.55 13.36 -17.89
CA VAL A 225 1.75 13.00 -17.12
C VAL A 225 1.95 14.02 -15.99
N ASN A 226 2.92 13.78 -15.12
CA ASN A 226 3.26 14.72 -14.04
C ASN A 226 3.47 16.15 -14.59
N GLY A 227 2.85 17.13 -13.95
CA GLY A 227 2.92 18.54 -14.34
C GLY A 227 1.87 18.97 -15.37
N THR A 228 1.06 18.06 -15.93
CA THR A 228 -0.09 18.43 -16.77
C THR A 228 -1.15 19.12 -15.91
N ARG A 229 -1.52 20.36 -16.24
CA ARG A 229 -2.62 21.08 -15.57
C ARG A 229 -3.95 20.76 -16.21
N ILE A 230 -4.96 20.42 -15.41
CA ILE A 230 -6.35 20.24 -15.84
C ILE A 230 -7.08 21.55 -15.64
N LEU A 231 -7.48 22.18 -16.75
CA LEU A 231 -8.09 23.50 -16.78
C LEU A 231 -9.61 23.43 -16.76
N ALA A 232 -10.19 22.46 -17.46
CA ALA A 232 -11.63 22.29 -17.56
C ALA A 232 -12.02 20.82 -17.63
N VAL A 233 -13.23 20.51 -17.16
CA VAL A 233 -13.91 19.23 -17.31
C VAL A 233 -15.23 19.50 -18.02
N ASP A 234 -15.50 18.80 -19.13
CA ASP A 234 -16.68 19.00 -19.97
C ASP A 234 -16.93 20.47 -20.38
N GLY A 235 -15.84 21.18 -20.68
CA GLY A 235 -15.88 22.59 -21.15
C GLY A 235 -16.06 23.64 -20.05
N VAL A 236 -16.10 23.24 -18.77
CA VAL A 236 -16.24 24.16 -17.63
C VAL A 236 -15.02 24.05 -16.71
N SER A 237 -14.59 25.16 -16.11
CA SER A 237 -13.42 25.23 -15.24
C SER A 237 -13.35 24.06 -14.24
N TYR A 238 -12.13 23.52 -14.10
CA TYR A 238 -11.85 22.39 -13.23
C TYR A 238 -12.26 22.67 -11.78
N SER A 239 -12.91 21.68 -11.18
CA SER A 239 -13.02 21.52 -9.73
C SER A 239 -13.01 20.01 -9.43
N ARG A 240 -12.71 19.66 -8.18
CA ARG A 240 -12.76 18.27 -7.70
C ARG A 240 -14.14 17.66 -7.93
N GLU A 241 -15.19 18.38 -7.57
CA GLU A 241 -16.58 17.94 -7.70
C GLU A 241 -16.94 17.68 -9.16
N ARG A 242 -16.43 18.51 -10.07
CA ARG A 242 -16.71 18.40 -11.50
C ARG A 242 -16.04 17.19 -12.12
N ILE A 243 -14.75 16.97 -11.85
CA ILE A 243 -14.07 15.76 -12.37
C ILE A 243 -14.68 14.49 -11.79
N GLU A 244 -15.05 14.49 -10.50
CA GLU A 244 -15.75 13.37 -9.90
C GLU A 244 -17.14 13.14 -10.53
N ALA A 245 -17.89 14.20 -10.82
CA ALA A 245 -19.18 14.09 -11.51
C ALA A 245 -19.05 13.55 -12.93
N ALA A 246 -18.04 13.99 -13.69
CA ALA A 246 -17.76 13.46 -15.02
C ALA A 246 -17.41 11.97 -14.98
N ILE A 247 -16.61 11.53 -14.01
CA ILE A 247 -16.29 10.11 -13.82
C ILE A 247 -17.54 9.29 -13.45
N ARG A 248 -18.43 9.84 -12.60
CA ARG A 248 -19.72 9.19 -12.29
C ARG A 248 -20.60 9.04 -13.53
N ALA A 249 -20.70 10.10 -14.36
CA ALA A 249 -21.48 10.08 -15.58
C ALA A 249 -20.93 9.09 -16.62
N ALA A 250 -19.60 9.00 -16.74
CA ALA A 250 -18.92 8.09 -17.65
C ALA A 250 -19.18 6.60 -17.38
N ALA A 251 -19.74 6.25 -16.21
CA ALA A 251 -20.15 4.88 -15.88
C ALA A 251 -21.33 4.36 -16.73
N ASP A 252 -21.93 5.19 -17.59
CA ASP A 252 -22.95 4.79 -18.59
C ASP A 252 -22.41 3.91 -19.73
N GLY A 253 -21.08 3.74 -19.81
CA GLY A 253 -20.41 2.94 -20.83
C GLY A 253 -20.26 3.61 -22.21
N ARG A 254 -20.63 4.88 -22.34
CA ARG A 254 -20.64 5.61 -23.62
C ARG A 254 -19.98 6.98 -23.53
N THR A 255 -20.19 7.70 -22.43
CA THR A 255 -19.71 9.06 -22.24
C THR A 255 -18.24 9.02 -21.80
N PRO A 256 -17.30 9.64 -22.55
CA PRO A 256 -15.92 9.75 -22.09
C PRO A 256 -15.77 10.87 -21.06
N VAL A 257 -14.72 10.82 -20.23
CA VAL A 257 -14.31 11.97 -19.41
C VAL A 257 -13.54 12.93 -20.29
N ARG A 258 -14.08 14.12 -20.55
CA ARG A 258 -13.43 15.15 -21.39
C ARG A 258 -12.74 16.20 -20.55
N LEU A 259 -11.45 16.39 -20.79
CA LEU A 259 -10.64 17.36 -20.06
C LEU A 259 -9.97 18.33 -21.03
N LEU A 260 -9.94 19.62 -20.69
CA LEU A 260 -9.00 20.58 -21.28
C LEU A 260 -7.75 20.59 -20.40
N VAL A 261 -6.60 20.28 -20.98
CA VAL A 261 -5.33 20.21 -20.26
C VAL A 261 -4.29 21.16 -20.86
N GLU A 262 -3.35 21.59 -20.04
CA GLU A 262 -2.19 22.40 -20.43
C GLU A 262 -0.89 21.75 -19.94
N ARG A 263 0.11 21.70 -20.84
CA ARG A 263 1.48 21.29 -20.50
C ARG A 263 2.47 22.06 -21.35
N GLY A 264 3.33 22.86 -20.72
CA GLY A 264 4.37 23.62 -21.40
C GLY A 264 3.83 24.68 -22.37
N GLY A 265 2.72 25.33 -22.01
CA GLY A 265 2.04 26.35 -22.81
C GLY A 265 1.16 25.80 -23.93
N ARG A 266 1.05 24.47 -24.08
CA ARG A 266 0.19 23.83 -25.08
C ARG A 266 -1.10 23.35 -24.45
N TYR A 267 -2.21 23.78 -25.04
CA TYR A 267 -3.56 23.39 -24.64
C TYR A 267 -4.06 22.26 -25.52
N ARG A 268 -4.70 21.26 -24.91
CA ARG A 268 -5.28 20.11 -25.61
C ARG A 268 -6.55 19.65 -24.94
N THR A 269 -7.54 19.29 -25.75
CA THR A 269 -8.68 18.52 -25.27
C THR A 269 -8.31 17.04 -25.32
N VAL A 270 -8.52 16.33 -24.21
CA VAL A 270 -8.32 14.89 -24.11
C VAL A 270 -9.63 14.22 -23.72
N GLU A 271 -9.91 13.09 -24.34
CA GLU A 271 -11.06 12.25 -24.01
C GLU A 271 -10.55 10.93 -23.44
N ILE A 272 -10.94 10.61 -22.21
CA ILE A 272 -10.57 9.36 -21.55
C ILE A 272 -11.78 8.43 -21.59
N ALA A 273 -11.68 7.36 -22.39
CA ALA A 273 -12.66 6.28 -22.46
C ALA A 273 -12.59 5.38 -21.22
N TYR A 274 -12.98 5.94 -20.06
CA TYR A 274 -13.02 5.26 -18.77
C TYR A 274 -14.46 5.16 -18.29
N HIS A 275 -14.92 3.93 -18.06
CA HIS A 275 -16.34 3.66 -17.75
C HIS A 275 -16.57 2.87 -16.45
N SER A 276 -15.54 2.69 -15.61
CA SER A 276 -15.69 1.94 -14.36
C SER A 276 -16.15 2.79 -13.16
N GLY A 277 -16.47 4.07 -13.39
CA GLY A 277 -16.96 4.99 -12.35
C GLY A 277 -15.92 5.33 -11.28
N LEU A 278 -16.35 6.04 -10.24
CA LEU A 278 -15.45 6.35 -9.12
C LEU A 278 -15.14 5.10 -8.30
N ARG A 279 -13.87 4.94 -7.95
CA ARG A 279 -13.38 3.78 -7.20
C ARG A 279 -12.34 4.21 -6.16
N TRP A 280 -12.60 3.84 -4.91
CA TRP A 280 -11.65 3.83 -3.80
C TRP A 280 -11.65 2.44 -3.14
N PRO A 281 -10.50 2.01 -2.61
CA PRO A 281 -10.39 0.71 -1.97
C PRO A 281 -11.03 0.74 -0.58
N HIS A 282 -11.71 -0.34 -0.21
CA HIS A 282 -12.24 -0.56 1.14
C HIS A 282 -11.95 -2.00 1.54
N LEU A 283 -11.87 -2.26 2.84
CA LEU A 283 -11.94 -3.62 3.36
C LEU A 283 -13.35 -3.85 3.91
N GLU A 284 -13.94 -4.99 3.55
CA GLU A 284 -15.20 -5.43 4.14
C GLU A 284 -15.11 -6.87 4.61
N LYS A 285 -15.91 -7.21 5.62
CA LYS A 285 -15.97 -8.56 6.15
C LYS A 285 -16.48 -9.52 5.07
N ALA A 286 -15.78 -10.64 4.86
CA ALA A 286 -16.07 -11.60 3.80
C ALA A 286 -17.11 -12.67 4.18
N GLY A 287 -17.65 -12.64 5.40
CA GLY A 287 -18.69 -13.56 5.87
C GLY A 287 -19.00 -13.43 7.37
N GLU A 288 -19.75 -14.38 7.91
CA GLU A 288 -20.13 -14.43 9.34
C GLU A 288 -19.02 -14.97 10.26
N GLY A 289 -17.89 -15.38 9.68
CA GLY A 289 -16.74 -15.89 10.43
C GLY A 289 -16.17 -14.90 11.45
N PRO A 290 -15.26 -15.37 12.33
CA PRO A 290 -14.61 -14.52 13.31
C PRO A 290 -13.85 -13.37 12.63
N ASP A 291 -13.90 -12.23 13.28
CA ASP A 291 -13.16 -11.04 12.89
C ASP A 291 -11.77 -11.09 13.54
N TRP A 292 -10.76 -11.51 12.78
CA TRP A 292 -9.42 -11.67 13.34
C TRP A 292 -8.68 -10.37 13.56
N PHE A 293 -9.15 -9.26 12.97
CA PHE A 293 -8.62 -7.94 13.25
C PHE A 293 -8.97 -7.49 14.68
N ASP A 294 -10.14 -7.85 15.21
CA ASP A 294 -10.45 -7.56 16.63
C ASP A 294 -9.41 -8.21 17.57
N ARG A 295 -9.02 -9.45 17.26
CA ARG A 295 -7.99 -10.15 18.04
C ARG A 295 -6.61 -9.55 17.81
N LEU A 296 -6.26 -9.19 16.57
CA LEU A 296 -4.98 -8.54 16.26
C LEU A 296 -4.82 -7.21 17.02
N PHE A 297 -5.90 -6.42 17.09
CA PHE A 297 -5.94 -5.11 17.71
C PHE A 297 -6.29 -5.11 19.19
N THR A 298 -6.46 -6.29 19.79
CA THR A 298 -6.68 -6.39 21.24
C THR A 298 -5.48 -5.84 22.00
N ALA A 299 -5.73 -4.83 22.84
CA ALA A 299 -4.72 -4.22 23.69
C ALA A 299 -4.01 -5.28 24.56
N LYS A 300 -2.68 -5.26 24.58
CA LYS A 300 -1.88 -6.11 25.47
C LYS A 300 -1.68 -5.33 26.76
N ARG A 301 -2.29 -5.80 27.85
CA ARG A 301 -2.00 -5.26 29.17
C ARG A 301 -0.67 -5.87 29.67
N PRO A 302 0.21 -5.09 30.30
CA PRO A 302 1.36 -5.67 30.99
C PRO A 302 0.84 -6.71 31.99
N ILE A 303 1.47 -7.88 31.99
CA ILE A 303 1.29 -8.91 33.01
C ILE A 303 2.09 -8.47 34.24
#